data_AF-X6LAJ3-F1
#
_entry.id   AF-X6LAJ3-F1
#
_cell.length_a   1.000
_cell.length_b   1.000
_cell.length_c   1.000
_cell.angle_alpha   90.00
_cell.angle_beta   90.00
_cell.angle_gamma   90.00
#
_symmetry.space_group_name_H-M   'P 1'
#
loop_
_entity.id
_entity.type
_entity.pdbx_description
1 polymer ?
#
loop_
_entity_poly.entity_id
_entity_poly.type
_entity_poly.pdbx_seq_one_letter_code
_entity_poly.pdbx_strand_id
1 'polypeptide(L)'
;MLSNGKWKDYEILFDYQHRTIMLLDENKLKIKLIQLGNPNKLYPECNIHIQFYNDLDVNDTHAKWACLIINQIIYQILYQLIKQNIQMNLSIVQFIYFKYNNCYTHKKKYKEFNSFYITWKDNEKRTHKEPLNPYSITFKQGIQHVKNQLQMREHFRFGMDELAFFKYNSDSCKLAISSKMNESDALLHDIYKHLPHYPITQIHWKIVYTCIVSYKYTISTEKINLQKSIPIQNTITLSNEKLNFNPLLYECDVHKVKIIQDAIDTKVNYGCQLRRLFYEVIKNDYLYDLVTIQYTNKKEKDKLCENIKQQIRFNEKNSEDELILNDKILTILNELKLLYHDDIHKQMGYPLQLHQICAILLYCSKACNVQFSYDQIKFRHHLWPYLDRYLWEAIMILHAHERIEESEMELYCGLKGSEIGEY
;
A
#
# COMPACT_ATOMS: atom_id res chain seq x y z
N MET A 1 -1.77 11.47 31.35
CA MET A 1 -2.12 11.41 32.77
C MET A 1 -0.89 11.00 33.57
N LEU A 2 -0.18 11.95 34.17
CA LEU A 2 0.95 11.63 35.06
C LEU A 2 0.47 10.96 36.36
N SER A 3 1.40 10.55 37.24
CA SER A 3 1.14 9.91 38.55
C SER A 3 0.14 10.62 39.48
N ASN A 4 -0.27 11.84 39.16
CA ASN A 4 -1.28 12.64 39.87
C ASN A 4 -2.67 12.64 39.20
N GLY A 5 -2.93 11.81 38.20
CA GLY A 5 -4.26 11.66 37.60
C GLY A 5 -4.69 12.80 36.66
N LYS A 6 -3.83 13.79 36.36
CA LYS A 6 -4.17 14.94 35.49
C LYS A 6 -3.50 14.83 34.12
N TRP A 7 -4.24 15.18 33.07
CA TRP A 7 -3.76 15.30 31.69
C TRP A 7 -3.02 16.62 31.49
N LYS A 8 -1.95 16.58 30.70
CA LYS A 8 -1.12 17.73 30.37
C LYS A 8 -0.39 17.48 29.06
N ASP A 9 -0.25 18.55 28.29
CA ASP A 9 0.53 18.58 27.06
C ASP A 9 2.02 18.78 27.39
N TYR A 10 2.87 18.09 26.64
CA TYR A 10 4.32 18.12 26.79
C TYR A 10 4.95 18.19 25.40
N GLU A 11 5.98 19.02 25.24
CA GLU A 11 6.93 18.85 24.15
C GLU A 11 7.88 17.69 24.48
N ILE A 12 8.17 16.86 23.47
CA ILE A 12 8.94 15.63 23.66
C ILE A 12 10.27 15.71 22.91
N LEU A 13 11.37 15.64 23.66
CA LEU A 13 12.72 15.45 23.14
C LEU A 13 13.26 14.09 23.57
N PHE A 14 13.93 13.39 22.65
CA PHE A 14 14.58 12.13 22.95
C PHE A 14 16.07 12.38 23.07
N ASP A 15 16.60 12.10 24.25
CA ASP A 15 18.03 12.07 24.50
C ASP A 15 18.53 10.63 24.27
N TYR A 16 19.04 10.40 23.07
CA TYR A 16 19.55 9.09 22.66
C TYR A 16 20.82 8.69 23.42
N GLN A 17 21.63 9.68 23.82
CA GLN A 17 22.89 9.43 24.53
C GLN A 17 22.62 8.85 25.92
N HIS A 18 21.62 9.38 26.62
CA HIS A 18 21.30 8.98 28.00
C HIS A 18 20.06 8.06 28.11
N ARG A 19 19.44 7.71 26.97
CA ARG A 19 18.19 6.94 26.88
C ARG A 19 17.07 7.53 27.73
N THR A 20 16.85 8.82 27.58
CA THR A 20 15.83 9.54 28.34
C THR A 20 14.85 10.21 27.40
N ILE A 21 13.56 10.03 27.67
CA ILE A 21 12.54 10.91 27.10
C ILE A 21 12.48 12.14 27.99
N MET A 22 12.85 13.28 27.43
CA MET A 22 12.70 14.58 28.07
C MET A 22 11.32 15.13 27.69
N LEU A 23 10.47 15.31 28.70
CA LEU A 23 9.15 15.91 28.57
C LEU A 23 9.22 17.34 29.10
N LEU A 24 9.11 18.33 28.22
CA LEU A 24 9.08 19.74 28.57
C LEU A 24 7.63 20.19 28.78
N ASP A 25 7.28 20.55 30.02
CA ASP A 25 6.04 21.26 30.34
C ASP A 25 6.26 22.73 29.96
N GLU A 26 5.87 23.15 28.76
CA GLU A 26 6.09 24.52 28.27
C GLU A 26 5.51 25.57 29.23
N ASN A 27 4.32 25.30 29.78
CA ASN A 27 3.64 26.20 30.71
C ASN A 27 4.41 26.41 32.02
N LYS A 28 5.25 25.44 32.42
CA LYS A 28 6.02 25.49 33.68
C LYS A 28 7.52 25.60 33.46
N LEU A 29 7.97 25.52 32.21
CA LEU A 29 9.37 25.37 31.81
C LEU A 29 10.09 24.29 32.63
N LYS A 30 9.39 23.18 32.91
CA LYS A 30 9.92 22.06 33.69
C LYS A 30 10.15 20.87 32.80
N ILE A 31 11.36 20.34 32.83
CA ILE A 31 11.74 19.12 32.14
C ILE A 31 11.54 17.94 33.09
N LYS A 32 10.85 16.91 32.62
CA LYS A 32 10.80 15.60 33.25
C LYS A 32 11.56 14.60 32.42
N LEU A 33 12.37 13.77 33.06
CA LEU A 33 13.13 12.72 32.41
C LEU A 33 12.45 11.38 32.69
N ILE A 34 12.17 10.62 31.62
CA ILE A 34 11.75 9.23 31.71
C ILE A 34 12.91 8.38 31.19
N GLN A 35 13.54 7.63 32.09
CA GLN A 35 14.62 6.72 31.74
C GLN A 35 14.05 5.51 30.97
N LEU A 36 14.61 5.24 29.80
CA LEU A 36 14.34 4.07 28.97
C LEU A 36 15.48 3.05 29.14
N GLY A 37 15.18 1.92 29.78
CA GLY A 37 16.14 0.83 29.95
C GLY A 37 17.31 1.15 30.90
N ASN A 38 18.38 0.36 30.82
CA ASN A 38 19.55 0.49 31.69
C ASN A 38 20.60 1.45 31.08
N PRO A 39 20.92 2.60 31.72
CA PRO A 39 21.90 3.57 31.22
C PRO A 39 23.33 3.03 31.20
N ASN A 40 23.64 2.00 32.01
CA ASN A 40 25.01 1.48 32.19
C ASN A 40 25.39 0.39 31.18
N LYS A 41 24.44 -0.06 30.33
CA LYS A 41 24.70 -1.08 29.31
C LYS A 41 24.92 -0.38 27.97
N LEU A 42 26.11 -0.54 27.39
CA LEU A 42 26.50 -0.16 26.00
C LEU A 42 25.71 -0.93 24.92
N TYR A 43 24.42 -1.20 25.12
CA TYR A 43 23.51 -1.76 24.13
C TYR A 43 22.66 -0.63 23.54
N PRO A 44 23.22 0.21 22.64
CA PRO A 44 22.65 1.51 22.29
C PRO A 44 21.30 1.46 21.57
N GLU A 45 20.77 0.29 21.22
CA GLU A 45 19.65 0.22 20.29
C GLU A 45 18.52 -0.67 20.80
N CYS A 46 17.29 -0.15 20.68
CA CYS A 46 16.10 -0.96 20.81
C CYS A 46 16.08 -1.94 19.63
N ASN A 47 16.27 -3.23 19.92
CA ASN A 47 16.01 -4.28 18.94
C ASN A 47 14.50 -4.36 18.70
N ILE A 48 13.97 -3.47 17.87
CA ILE A 48 12.56 -3.51 17.47
C ILE A 48 12.43 -4.63 16.44
N HIS A 49 12.12 -5.84 16.91
CA HIS A 49 11.63 -6.86 16.01
C HIS A 49 10.15 -6.58 15.76
N ILE A 50 9.84 -6.17 14.54
CA ILE A 50 8.47 -6.04 14.06
C ILE A 50 8.17 -7.28 13.22
N GLN A 51 7.32 -8.18 13.72
CA GLN A 51 6.70 -9.17 12.84
C GLN A 51 5.43 -8.56 12.29
N PHE A 52 5.27 -8.70 10.98
CA PHE A 52 4.01 -8.41 10.33
C PHE A 52 3.32 -9.73 10.05
N TYR A 53 2.05 -9.82 10.42
CA TYR A 53 1.17 -10.88 9.91
C TYR A 53 -0.07 -10.22 9.34
N ASN A 54 -0.64 -10.83 8.32
CA ASN A 54 -1.90 -10.37 7.75
C ASN A 54 -3.02 -10.84 8.68
N ASP A 55 -3.66 -9.89 9.35
CA ASP A 55 -4.94 -10.16 9.99
C ASP A 55 -6.04 -9.76 9.01
N LEU A 56 -6.96 -10.70 8.77
CA LEU A 56 -8.04 -10.56 7.81
C LEU A 56 -9.34 -10.39 8.58
N ASP A 57 -9.50 -9.26 9.27
CA ASP A 57 -10.79 -8.90 9.85
C ASP A 57 -11.63 -8.10 8.85
N VAL A 58 -12.19 -8.86 7.90
CA VAL A 58 -13.00 -8.31 6.81
C VAL A 58 -14.34 -7.80 7.30
N ASN A 59 -14.85 -8.29 8.44
CA ASN A 59 -16.17 -7.93 8.94
C ASN A 59 -16.19 -6.49 9.47
N ASP A 60 -15.12 -6.06 10.14
CA ASP A 60 -15.08 -4.74 10.76
C ASP A 60 -14.36 -3.68 9.91
N THR A 61 -13.29 -4.05 9.23
CA THR A 61 -12.35 -3.06 8.67
C THR A 61 -12.24 -3.07 7.16
N HIS A 62 -12.76 -4.12 6.51
CA HIS A 62 -12.88 -4.19 5.06
C HIS A 62 -11.53 -4.02 4.31
N ALA A 63 -10.41 -4.38 4.94
CA ALA A 63 -9.06 -4.22 4.39
C ALA A 63 -8.10 -5.28 4.93
N LYS A 64 -6.97 -5.52 4.23
CA LYS A 64 -5.85 -6.24 4.84
C LYS A 64 -5.19 -5.36 5.89
N TRP A 65 -4.97 -5.92 7.08
CA TRP A 65 -4.16 -5.26 8.08
C TRP A 65 -2.82 -5.95 8.20
N ALA A 66 -1.77 -5.14 8.08
CA ALA A 66 -0.46 -5.53 8.56
C ALA A 66 -0.51 -5.43 10.10
N CYS A 67 -0.86 -6.53 10.76
CA CYS A 67 -0.80 -6.60 12.22
C CYS A 67 0.65 -6.63 12.66
N LEU A 68 0.89 -5.94 13.77
CA LEU A 68 2.23 -5.63 14.24
C LEU A 68 2.49 -6.35 15.55
N ILE A 69 3.30 -7.40 15.51
CA ILE A 69 3.82 -7.99 16.75
C ILE A 69 5.10 -7.27 17.10
N ILE A 70 5.01 -6.53 18.20
CA ILE A 70 6.13 -5.86 18.82
C ILE A 70 6.74 -6.81 19.84
N ASN A 71 8.08 -6.91 19.89
CA ASN A 71 8.75 -7.70 20.92
C ASN A 71 8.35 -7.33 22.36
N GLN A 72 8.58 -8.24 23.31
CA GLN A 72 8.17 -8.10 24.71
C GLN A 72 8.77 -6.87 25.40
N ILE A 73 9.96 -6.43 25.01
CA ILE A 73 10.63 -5.25 25.59
C ILE A 73 9.90 -3.97 25.18
N ILE A 74 9.50 -3.84 23.93
CA ILE A 74 8.80 -2.64 23.46
C ILE A 74 7.32 -2.74 23.80
N TYR A 75 6.73 -3.93 23.87
CA TYR A 75 5.44 -4.10 24.55
C TYR A 75 5.54 -3.63 26.00
N GLN A 76 6.60 -3.95 26.74
CA GLN A 76 6.80 -3.44 28.09
C GLN A 76 7.04 -1.92 28.11
N ILE A 77 7.75 -1.33 27.14
CA ILE A 77 7.92 0.13 27.05
C ILE A 77 6.60 0.81 26.70
N LEU A 78 5.88 0.34 25.67
CA LEU A 78 4.53 0.81 25.31
C LEU A 78 3.56 0.61 26.47
N TYR A 79 3.57 -0.55 27.13
CA TYR A 79 2.75 -0.85 28.28
C TYR A 79 3.11 0.04 29.48
N GLN A 80 4.39 0.32 29.74
CA GLN A 80 4.81 1.27 30.77
C GLN A 80 4.39 2.71 30.42
N LEU A 81 4.48 3.10 29.15
CA LEU A 81 4.03 4.42 28.66
C LEU A 81 2.50 4.56 28.70
N ILE A 82 1.76 3.49 28.35
CA ILE A 82 0.29 3.36 28.42
C ILE A 82 -0.16 3.30 29.88
N LYS A 83 0.54 2.56 30.75
CA LYS A 83 0.28 2.48 32.20
C LYS A 83 0.60 3.80 32.91
N GLN A 84 1.59 4.54 32.43
CA GLN A 84 1.85 5.93 32.81
C GLN A 84 0.88 6.92 32.14
N ASN A 85 -0.13 6.40 31.42
CA ASN A 85 -1.24 7.09 30.76
C ASN A 85 -0.83 8.39 30.04
N ILE A 86 0.41 8.49 29.56
CA ILE A 86 0.81 9.64 28.74
C ILE A 86 -0.08 9.59 27.52
N GLN A 87 -0.71 10.72 27.18
CA GLN A 87 -1.35 10.86 25.88
C GLN A 87 -0.22 10.95 24.86
N MET A 88 0.39 9.81 24.57
CA MET A 88 0.82 9.55 23.23
C MET A 88 -0.48 9.57 22.48
N ASN A 89 -0.73 10.66 21.75
CA ASN A 89 -1.79 10.68 20.77
C ASN A 89 -1.75 9.35 20.00
N LEU A 90 -2.84 9.03 19.31
CA LEU A 90 -2.84 7.99 18.30
C LEU A 90 -1.56 7.99 17.45
N SER A 91 -0.81 9.09 17.35
CA SER A 91 0.54 9.26 16.84
C SER A 91 1.59 8.15 17.00
N ILE A 92 1.63 7.18 17.95
CA ILE A 92 2.54 6.00 17.85
C ILE A 92 1.92 4.82 17.11
N VAL A 93 0.66 4.51 17.38
CA VAL A 93 -0.07 3.50 16.61
C VAL A 93 -0.26 4.00 15.19
N GLN A 94 -0.60 5.27 15.01
CA GLN A 94 -0.44 6.06 13.79
C GLN A 94 1.02 6.17 13.37
N PHE A 95 2.04 6.32 14.20
CA PHE A 95 3.44 6.32 13.72
C PHE A 95 3.74 5.02 12.98
N ILE A 96 3.28 3.90 13.51
CA ILE A 96 3.51 2.59 12.96
C ILE A 96 2.59 2.34 11.74
N TYR A 97 1.31 2.71 11.85
CA TYR A 97 0.30 2.65 10.78
C TYR A 97 0.61 3.60 9.61
N PHE A 98 1.17 4.78 9.87
CA PHE A 98 1.50 5.84 8.93
C PHE A 98 2.91 5.63 8.35
N LYS A 99 3.85 5.02 9.09
CA LYS A 99 5.11 4.53 8.50
C LYS A 99 4.83 3.45 7.45
N TYR A 100 3.74 2.69 7.58
CA TYR A 100 3.35 1.70 6.59
C TYR A 100 2.53 2.29 5.43
N ASN A 101 1.47 3.06 5.72
CA ASN A 101 0.61 3.66 4.67
C ASN A 101 1.26 4.85 3.93
N ASN A 102 2.25 5.53 4.51
CA ASN A 102 2.97 6.66 3.90
C ASN A 102 4.47 6.38 3.65
N CYS A 103 4.86 5.10 3.53
CA CYS A 103 6.22 4.76 3.07
C CYS A 103 6.54 5.27 1.65
N TYR A 104 5.57 5.88 0.95
CA TYR A 104 5.72 6.16 -0.47
C TYR A 104 6.10 7.59 -0.87
N THR A 105 5.85 8.68 -0.13
CA THR A 105 6.30 10.01 -0.66
C THR A 105 6.47 11.19 0.31
N HIS A 106 6.06 11.15 1.59
CA HIS A 106 6.18 12.37 2.43
C HIS A 106 7.42 12.39 3.32
N LYS A 107 8.31 13.38 3.04
CA LYS A 107 9.38 13.91 3.92
C LYS A 107 8.81 14.51 5.23
N LYS A 108 8.04 13.78 6.03
CA LYS A 108 7.87 14.16 7.44
C LYS A 108 9.10 13.65 8.20
N LYS A 109 9.81 14.56 8.87
CA LYS A 109 10.96 14.26 9.75
C LYS A 109 10.47 13.46 10.96
N TYR A 110 10.27 12.15 10.78
CA TYR A 110 10.03 11.26 11.90
C TYR A 110 11.33 11.05 12.67
N LYS A 111 11.27 11.10 14.02
CA LYS A 111 12.42 10.84 14.89
C LYS A 111 12.76 9.35 14.81
N GLU A 112 13.88 9.08 14.17
CA GLU A 112 14.46 7.77 13.88
C GLU A 112 15.07 7.19 15.18
N PHE A 113 14.63 6.00 15.64
CA PHE A 113 14.97 5.45 16.97
C PHE A 113 16.35 4.78 17.06
N ASN A 114 16.88 4.27 15.95
CA ASN A 114 18.20 3.63 15.92
C ASN A 114 19.22 4.58 15.29
N SER A 115 20.49 4.45 15.67
CA SER A 115 21.58 5.23 15.08
C SER A 115 22.05 4.63 13.75
N PHE A 116 22.02 3.30 13.65
CA PHE A 116 22.57 2.58 12.51
C PHE A 116 21.47 2.15 11.53
N TYR A 117 21.65 2.52 10.26
CA TYR A 117 20.72 2.16 9.19
C TYR A 117 21.44 1.51 8.04
N ILE A 118 20.78 0.48 7.51
CA ILE A 118 21.05 0.03 6.16
C ILE A 118 20.07 0.72 5.24
N THR A 119 20.63 1.37 4.23
CA THR A 119 19.88 1.92 3.11
C THR A 119 20.08 1.02 1.92
N TRP A 120 19.02 0.73 1.18
CA TRP A 120 19.13 -0.03 -0.06
C TRP A 120 18.14 0.53 -1.08
N LYS A 121 18.39 0.31 -2.36
CA LYS A 121 17.50 0.76 -3.44
C LYS A 121 16.83 -0.45 -4.10
N ASP A 122 15.53 -0.37 -4.31
CA ASP A 122 14.81 -1.39 -5.09
C ASP A 122 14.97 -1.19 -6.60
N ASN A 123 14.32 -2.06 -7.38
CA ASN A 123 14.32 -2.00 -8.84
C ASN A 123 13.67 -0.69 -9.36
N GLU A 124 12.77 -0.09 -8.59
CA GLU A 124 12.16 1.22 -8.86
C GLU A 124 13.04 2.40 -8.40
N LYS A 125 14.29 2.14 -7.97
CA LYS A 125 15.25 3.11 -7.42
C LYS A 125 14.79 3.81 -6.13
N ARG A 126 13.72 3.32 -5.48
CA ARG A 126 13.24 3.86 -4.20
C ARG A 126 14.22 3.47 -3.12
N THR A 127 14.55 4.43 -2.26
CA THR A 127 15.50 4.21 -1.16
C THR A 127 14.75 3.76 0.08
N HIS A 128 15.04 2.54 0.51
CA HIS A 128 14.51 1.95 1.72
C HIS A 128 15.53 2.12 2.84
N LYS A 129 15.05 2.28 4.08
CA LYS A 129 15.89 2.30 5.28
C LYS A 129 15.44 1.21 6.24
N GLU A 130 16.38 0.38 6.67
CA GLU A 130 16.16 -0.68 7.64
C GLU A 130 17.05 -0.45 8.86
N PRO A 131 16.47 -0.23 10.05
CA PRO A 131 17.24 -0.05 11.26
C PRO A 131 17.77 -1.40 11.76
N LEU A 132 19.06 -1.51 12.03
CA LEU A 132 19.67 -2.72 12.59
C LEU A 132 20.58 -2.36 13.75
N ASN A 133 20.60 -3.19 14.80
CA ASN A 133 21.54 -3.02 15.92
C ASN A 133 22.91 -3.63 15.61
N PRO A 134 23.92 -2.81 15.33
CA PRO A 134 25.18 -3.31 14.83
C PRO A 134 25.98 -4.10 15.88
N TYR A 135 25.68 -3.91 17.17
CA TYR A 135 26.35 -4.59 18.28
C TYR A 135 25.79 -5.97 18.58
N SER A 136 24.60 -6.30 18.06
CA SER A 136 23.90 -7.56 18.37
C SER A 136 23.65 -8.44 17.15
N ILE A 137 23.80 -7.89 15.94
CA ILE A 137 23.51 -8.60 14.70
C ILE A 137 24.80 -8.83 13.91
N THR A 138 24.97 -10.06 13.44
CA THR A 138 26.02 -10.41 12.48
C THR A 138 25.67 -9.93 11.09
N PHE A 139 26.65 -9.88 10.19
CA PHE A 139 26.41 -9.55 8.79
C PHE A 139 25.39 -10.51 8.14
N LYS A 140 25.56 -11.82 8.35
CA LYS A 140 24.64 -12.85 7.87
C LYS A 140 23.22 -12.66 8.41
N GLN A 141 23.07 -12.40 9.70
CA GLN A 141 21.76 -12.13 10.30
C GLN A 141 21.15 -10.83 9.76
N GLY A 142 21.95 -9.79 9.52
CA GLY A 142 21.49 -8.54 8.92
C GLY A 142 20.97 -8.74 7.50
N ILE A 143 21.68 -9.50 6.66
CA ILE A 143 21.23 -9.87 5.31
C ILE A 143 19.94 -10.68 5.38
N GLN A 144 19.85 -11.65 6.30
CA GLN A 144 18.63 -12.44 6.47
C GLN A 144 17.44 -11.58 6.95
N HIS A 145 17.68 -10.63 7.86
CA HIS A 145 16.65 -9.68 8.29
C HIS A 145 16.12 -8.87 7.11
N VAL A 146 17.01 -8.33 6.26
CA VAL A 146 16.59 -7.59 5.07
C VAL A 146 15.82 -8.49 4.10
N LYS A 147 16.23 -9.75 3.88
CA LYS A 147 15.47 -10.72 3.08
C LYS A 147 14.04 -10.91 3.61
N ASN A 148 13.91 -11.15 4.91
CA ASN A 148 12.60 -11.36 5.54
C ASN A 148 11.71 -10.11 5.38
N GLN A 149 12.28 -8.91 5.59
CA GLN A 149 11.55 -7.65 5.41
C GLN A 149 11.10 -7.45 3.95
N LEU A 150 11.96 -7.80 2.98
CA LEU A 150 11.61 -7.76 1.56
C LEU A 150 10.44 -8.69 1.23
N GLN A 151 10.56 -9.96 1.63
CA GLN A 151 9.51 -10.96 1.39
C GLN A 151 8.17 -10.53 1.99
N MET A 152 8.17 -10.03 3.22
CA MET A 152 6.96 -9.57 3.88
C MET A 152 6.32 -8.38 3.18
N ARG A 153 7.13 -7.44 2.66
CA ARG A 153 6.64 -6.29 1.90
C ARG A 153 6.02 -6.71 0.57
N GLU A 154 6.71 -7.57 -0.19
CA GLU A 154 6.20 -8.06 -1.48
C GLU A 154 4.96 -8.93 -1.28
N HIS A 155 4.94 -9.77 -0.24
CA HIS A 155 3.76 -10.58 0.10
C HIS A 155 2.56 -9.71 0.45
N PHE A 156 2.75 -8.64 1.22
CA PHE A 156 1.65 -7.73 1.51
C PHE A 156 1.15 -7.00 0.25
N ARG A 157 2.08 -6.51 -0.58
CA ARG A 157 1.76 -5.66 -1.74
C ARG A 157 1.13 -6.45 -2.88
N PHE A 158 1.68 -7.62 -3.18
CA PHE A 158 1.38 -8.39 -4.38
C PHE A 158 1.02 -9.85 -4.11
N GLY A 159 0.95 -10.29 -2.85
CA GLY A 159 0.75 -11.71 -2.52
C GLY A 159 2.00 -12.58 -2.70
N MET A 160 3.12 -12.02 -3.19
CA MET A 160 4.37 -12.74 -3.47
C MET A 160 5.08 -13.22 -2.19
N ASP A 161 4.98 -14.51 -1.87
CA ASP A 161 5.54 -15.12 -0.65
C ASP A 161 6.91 -15.80 -0.85
N GLU A 162 7.38 -15.95 -2.08
CA GLU A 162 8.61 -16.68 -2.39
C GLU A 162 9.72 -15.77 -2.95
N LEU A 163 10.92 -15.84 -2.38
CA LEU A 163 12.08 -15.07 -2.84
C LEU A 163 12.86 -15.86 -3.89
N ALA A 164 12.53 -15.65 -5.17
CA ALA A 164 13.16 -16.35 -6.29
C ALA A 164 14.63 -15.95 -6.49
N PHE A 165 14.96 -14.68 -6.28
CA PHE A 165 16.31 -14.17 -6.48
C PHE A 165 16.69 -13.15 -5.41
N PHE A 166 17.90 -13.27 -4.88
CA PHE A 166 18.49 -12.26 -4.01
C PHE A 166 20.00 -12.21 -4.20
N LYS A 167 20.50 -11.05 -4.61
CA LYS A 167 21.92 -10.79 -4.78
C LYS A 167 22.31 -9.50 -4.06
N TYR A 168 23.24 -9.63 -3.15
CA TYR A 168 23.92 -8.51 -2.52
C TYR A 168 25.22 -8.22 -3.26
N ASN A 169 25.45 -6.96 -3.64
CA ASN A 169 26.68 -6.55 -4.32
C ASN A 169 27.68 -5.94 -3.33
N SER A 170 28.64 -6.76 -2.90
CA SER A 170 29.71 -6.41 -1.98
C SER A 170 30.66 -5.33 -2.49
N ASP A 171 30.86 -5.21 -3.80
CA ASP A 171 31.78 -4.23 -4.39
C ASP A 171 31.36 -2.78 -4.11
N SER A 172 30.07 -2.56 -3.88
CA SER A 172 29.54 -1.24 -3.53
C SER A 172 29.87 -0.80 -2.10
N CYS A 173 30.24 -1.73 -1.22
CA CYS A 173 30.63 -1.49 0.18
C CYS A 173 32.16 -1.51 0.40
N LYS A 174 32.94 -1.29 -0.67
CA LYS A 174 34.42 -1.46 -0.72
C LYS A 174 35.23 -0.67 0.31
N LEU A 175 34.64 0.29 1.04
CA LEU A 175 35.38 1.11 2.01
C LEU A 175 35.69 0.40 3.34
N ALA A 176 35.12 -0.77 3.66
CA ALA A 176 35.38 -1.42 4.96
C ALA A 176 35.46 -2.96 4.97
N ILE A 177 35.01 -3.66 3.91
CA ILE A 177 34.71 -5.11 4.01
C ILE A 177 35.80 -6.00 3.36
N SER A 178 36.81 -5.43 2.70
CA SER A 178 37.64 -6.16 1.73
C SER A 178 38.56 -7.26 2.29
N SER A 179 38.72 -7.42 3.61
CA SER A 179 39.56 -8.48 4.20
C SER A 179 38.84 -9.45 5.15
N LYS A 180 37.65 -9.11 5.67
CA LYS A 180 36.93 -9.94 6.68
C LYS A 180 35.72 -10.68 6.16
N MET A 181 35.44 -10.60 4.86
CA MET A 181 34.17 -11.07 4.28
C MET A 181 33.95 -12.59 4.34
N ASN A 182 35.01 -13.38 4.57
CA ASN A 182 34.90 -14.82 4.78
C ASN A 182 34.30 -15.18 6.15
N GLU A 183 34.23 -14.22 7.09
CA GLU A 183 33.59 -14.41 8.40
C GLU A 183 32.16 -13.88 8.34
N SER A 184 31.24 -14.66 7.76
CA SER A 184 29.80 -14.33 7.71
C SER A 184 29.19 -14.00 9.08
N ASP A 185 29.87 -14.44 10.14
CA ASP A 185 29.44 -14.36 11.53
C ASP A 185 30.04 -13.14 12.27
N ALA A 186 30.78 -12.27 11.57
CA ALA A 186 31.25 -11.02 12.15
C ALA A 186 30.07 -10.08 12.48
N LEU A 187 30.12 -9.44 13.65
CA LEU A 187 29.16 -8.40 14.04
C LEU A 187 29.26 -7.20 13.10
N LEU A 188 28.14 -6.57 12.79
CA LEU A 188 28.15 -5.33 11.98
C LEU A 188 28.99 -4.24 12.65
N HIS A 189 29.02 -4.18 13.98
CA HIS A 189 29.90 -3.28 14.73
C HIS A 189 31.36 -3.47 14.34
N ASP A 190 31.85 -4.71 14.31
CA ASP A 190 33.26 -4.99 13.99
C ASP A 190 33.62 -4.67 12.54
N ILE A 191 32.63 -4.68 11.65
CA ILE A 191 32.78 -4.32 10.24
C ILE A 191 32.81 -2.79 10.07
N TYR A 192 31.91 -2.07 10.76
CA TYR A 192 31.64 -0.66 10.47
C TYR A 192 32.13 0.35 11.53
N LYS A 193 32.68 -0.10 12.66
CA LYS A 193 33.16 0.79 13.75
C LYS A 193 34.21 1.82 13.34
N HIS A 194 34.89 1.60 12.22
CA HIS A 194 35.91 2.51 11.70
C HIS A 194 35.33 3.62 10.80
N LEU A 195 34.04 3.57 10.47
CA LEU A 195 33.40 4.62 9.68
C LEU A 195 33.25 5.92 10.50
N PRO A 196 33.50 7.10 9.89
CA PRO A 196 33.22 8.38 10.54
C PRO A 196 31.76 8.45 11.00
N HIS A 197 31.55 8.96 12.22
CA HIS A 197 30.24 9.13 12.86
C HIS A 197 29.50 7.83 13.22
N TYR A 198 30.16 6.67 13.21
CA TYR A 198 29.58 5.44 13.74
C TYR A 198 29.16 5.62 15.22
N PRO A 199 27.98 5.11 15.66
CA PRO A 199 27.03 4.28 14.92
C PRO A 199 25.97 5.04 14.11
N ILE A 200 26.01 6.38 14.07
CA ILE A 200 24.99 7.27 13.46
C ILE A 200 25.04 7.27 11.91
N THR A 201 26.02 6.57 11.33
CA THR A 201 26.25 6.52 9.89
C THR A 201 25.20 5.67 9.16
N GLN A 202 24.72 6.17 8.02
CA GLN A 202 23.91 5.38 7.09
C GLN A 202 24.82 4.57 6.17
N ILE A 203 24.63 3.25 6.14
CA ILE A 203 25.39 2.34 5.29
C ILE A 203 24.52 1.95 4.11
N HIS A 204 25.09 1.99 2.91
CA HIS A 204 24.37 1.60 1.71
C HIS A 204 24.66 0.15 1.34
N TRP A 205 23.62 -0.69 1.26
CA TRP A 205 23.66 -2.03 0.70
C TRP A 205 23.01 -2.02 -0.67
N LYS A 206 23.76 -2.39 -1.71
CA LYS A 206 23.20 -2.60 -3.04
C LYS A 206 22.62 -4.01 -3.12
N ILE A 207 21.30 -4.08 -3.09
CA ILE A 207 20.52 -5.33 -3.10
C ILE A 207 19.74 -5.39 -4.39
N VAL A 208 19.80 -6.52 -5.08
CA VAL A 208 18.94 -6.87 -6.21
C VAL A 208 18.14 -8.09 -5.78
N TYR A 209 16.81 -8.03 -5.93
CA TYR A 209 15.94 -9.13 -5.55
C TYR A 209 14.74 -9.23 -6.48
N THR A 210 14.15 -10.42 -6.49
CA THR A 210 12.90 -10.74 -7.18
C THR A 210 12.11 -11.70 -6.31
N CYS A 211 10.84 -11.39 -6.07
CA CYS A 211 9.90 -12.28 -5.42
C CYS A 211 8.90 -12.79 -6.46
N ILE A 212 8.35 -13.97 -6.21
CA ILE A 212 7.28 -14.59 -7.01
C ILE A 212 6.16 -15.04 -6.07
N VAL A 213 4.97 -15.24 -6.64
CA VAL A 213 3.87 -15.87 -5.93
C VAL A 213 4.12 -17.37 -5.91
N SER A 214 4.07 -17.99 -4.73
CA SER A 214 4.21 -19.43 -4.61
C SER A 214 3.09 -20.12 -5.39
N TYR A 215 3.42 -21.22 -6.05
CA TYR A 215 2.51 -21.95 -6.95
C TYR A 215 1.17 -22.33 -6.28
N LYS A 216 1.14 -22.53 -4.95
CA LYS A 216 -0.10 -22.79 -4.17
C LYS A 216 -1.12 -21.64 -4.20
N TYR A 217 -0.68 -20.41 -4.47
CA TYR A 217 -1.51 -19.20 -4.51
C TYR A 217 -1.72 -18.67 -5.93
N THR A 218 -1.28 -19.42 -6.93
CA THR A 218 -1.50 -19.09 -8.35
C THR A 218 -2.71 -19.84 -8.88
N ILE A 219 -3.31 -19.32 -9.94
CA ILE A 219 -4.46 -19.92 -10.62
C ILE A 219 -4.01 -20.39 -12.01
N SER A 220 -4.40 -21.60 -12.38
CA SER A 220 -4.21 -22.08 -13.75
C SER A 220 -5.11 -21.28 -14.71
N THR A 221 -4.57 -20.94 -15.87
CA THR A 221 -5.30 -20.26 -16.94
C THR A 221 -6.25 -21.20 -17.69
N GLU A 222 -6.12 -22.52 -17.52
CA GLU A 222 -7.09 -23.47 -18.06
C GLU A 222 -8.46 -23.19 -17.46
N LYS A 223 -9.50 -23.17 -18.31
CA LYS A 223 -10.89 -23.02 -17.86
C LYS A 223 -11.22 -24.15 -16.90
N ILE A 224 -11.02 -23.90 -15.62
CA ILE A 224 -11.66 -24.68 -14.57
C ILE A 224 -13.13 -24.65 -14.94
N ASN A 225 -13.75 -25.82 -15.09
CA ASN A 225 -15.20 -25.97 -15.19
C ASN A 225 -15.81 -25.53 -13.86
N LEU A 226 -15.68 -24.24 -13.53
CA LEU A 226 -16.25 -23.62 -12.36
C LEU A 226 -17.75 -23.80 -12.47
N GLN A 227 -18.35 -24.34 -11.41
CA GLN A 227 -19.79 -24.34 -11.24
C GLN A 227 -20.28 -22.93 -11.56
N LYS A 228 -21.17 -22.83 -12.56
CA LYS A 228 -21.75 -21.58 -13.09
C LYS A 228 -21.87 -20.56 -11.97
N SER A 229 -20.93 -19.61 -11.93
CA SER A 229 -20.97 -18.52 -10.98
C SER A 229 -22.27 -17.74 -11.19
N ILE A 230 -22.71 -17.09 -10.12
CA ILE A 230 -23.95 -16.31 -10.03
C ILE A 230 -24.17 -15.57 -11.36
N PRO A 231 -25.31 -15.74 -12.05
CA PRO A 231 -25.54 -15.12 -13.34
C PRO A 231 -25.46 -13.60 -13.16
N ILE A 232 -24.37 -13.00 -13.61
CA ILE A 232 -24.22 -11.55 -13.71
C ILE A 232 -25.21 -11.12 -14.80
N GLN A 233 -26.42 -10.76 -14.40
CA GLN A 233 -27.48 -10.28 -15.30
C GLN A 233 -27.19 -8.85 -15.78
N ASN A 234 -26.11 -8.65 -16.53
CA ASN A 234 -25.81 -7.34 -17.11
C ASN A 234 -25.84 -7.45 -18.64
N THR A 235 -27.04 -7.33 -19.21
CA THR A 235 -27.22 -7.10 -20.64
C THR A 235 -26.87 -5.64 -20.94
N ILE A 236 -25.58 -5.32 -21.03
CA ILE A 236 -25.12 -3.97 -21.37
C ILE A 236 -25.56 -3.67 -22.81
N THR A 237 -26.48 -2.72 -22.95
CA THR A 237 -26.91 -2.23 -24.27
C THR A 237 -25.87 -1.21 -24.74
N LEU A 238 -24.89 -1.64 -25.54
CA LEU A 238 -23.89 -0.75 -26.14
C LEU A 238 -24.56 0.28 -27.07
N SER A 239 -24.13 1.54 -27.01
CA SER A 239 -24.55 2.56 -27.96
C SER A 239 -23.94 2.27 -29.34
N ASN A 240 -24.70 2.51 -30.41
CA ASN A 240 -24.33 2.20 -31.79
C ASN A 240 -23.44 3.27 -32.46
N GLU A 241 -22.79 4.15 -31.70
CA GLU A 241 -21.92 5.17 -32.30
C GLU A 241 -20.61 4.57 -32.81
N LYS A 242 -20.38 4.69 -34.13
CA LYS A 242 -19.13 4.30 -34.78
C LYS A 242 -18.01 5.23 -34.33
N LEU A 243 -17.02 4.69 -33.63
CA LEU A 243 -15.83 5.43 -33.22
C LEU A 243 -14.63 5.02 -34.08
N ASN A 244 -13.95 5.99 -34.69
CA ASN A 244 -12.65 5.76 -35.34
C ASN A 244 -11.58 5.58 -34.26
N PHE A 245 -11.11 4.35 -34.12
CA PHE A 245 -10.07 3.94 -33.19
C PHE A 245 -8.72 3.83 -33.92
N ASN A 246 -7.67 4.42 -33.37
CA ASN A 246 -6.29 4.11 -33.75
C ASN A 246 -5.58 3.55 -32.50
N PRO A 247 -5.30 2.23 -32.44
CA PRO A 247 -4.71 1.58 -31.27
C PRO A 247 -3.24 1.95 -31.02
N LEU A 248 -2.56 2.57 -31.99
CA LEU A 248 -1.12 2.77 -31.92
C LEU A 248 -0.79 4.15 -31.35
N LEU A 249 -0.09 4.16 -30.21
CA LEU A 249 0.54 5.36 -29.65
C LEU A 249 1.65 5.82 -30.61
N TYR A 250 1.65 7.08 -31.01
CA TYR A 250 2.76 7.63 -31.78
C TYR A 250 3.92 7.99 -30.84
N GLU A 251 5.16 7.99 -31.34
CA GLU A 251 6.36 8.38 -30.57
C GLU A 251 6.21 9.77 -29.90
N CYS A 252 5.43 10.67 -30.52
CA CYS A 252 5.11 11.99 -29.99
C CYS A 252 4.09 12.00 -28.82
N ASP A 253 3.45 10.87 -28.50
CA ASP A 253 2.52 10.76 -27.36
C ASP A 253 3.23 10.43 -26.03
N VAL A 254 4.50 10.01 -26.04
CA VAL A 254 5.28 9.69 -24.83
C VAL A 254 5.37 10.91 -23.89
N HIS A 255 5.54 12.11 -24.45
CA HIS A 255 5.56 13.34 -23.66
C HIS A 255 4.20 13.65 -23.04
N LYS A 256 3.09 13.35 -23.74
CA LYS A 256 1.73 13.52 -23.20
C LYS A 256 1.50 12.55 -22.04
N VAL A 257 1.89 11.28 -22.22
CA VAL A 257 1.81 10.25 -21.16
C VAL A 257 2.60 10.67 -19.92
N LYS A 258 3.80 11.23 -20.10
CA LYS A 258 4.59 11.72 -18.96
C LYS A 258 3.91 12.89 -18.22
N ILE A 259 3.36 13.86 -18.95
CA ILE A 259 2.62 14.98 -18.34
C ILE A 259 1.39 14.48 -17.58
N ILE A 260 0.70 13.48 -18.14
CA ILE A 260 -0.43 12.82 -17.49
C ILE A 260 0.01 12.14 -16.19
N GLN A 261 1.08 11.35 -16.24
CA GLN A 261 1.63 10.67 -15.07
C GLN A 261 1.95 11.67 -13.96
N ASP A 262 2.67 12.75 -14.29
CA ASP A 262 3.02 13.81 -13.33
C ASP A 262 1.77 14.50 -12.74
N ALA A 263 0.72 14.69 -13.55
CA ALA A 263 -0.56 15.28 -13.11
C ALA A 263 -1.42 14.35 -12.24
N ILE A 264 -1.34 13.04 -12.46
CA ILE A 264 -2.02 12.01 -11.64
C ILE A 264 -1.29 11.87 -10.31
N ASP A 265 0.04 11.75 -10.33
CA ASP A 265 0.85 11.53 -9.12
C ASP A 265 0.75 12.68 -8.11
N THR A 266 0.47 13.90 -8.58
CA THR A 266 0.29 15.07 -7.72
C THR A 266 -1.08 15.15 -7.04
N LYS A 267 -2.10 14.40 -7.50
CA LYS A 267 -3.48 14.47 -6.98
C LYS A 267 -3.83 13.35 -6.00
N VAL A 268 -3.06 12.27 -5.94
CA VAL A 268 -3.42 11.09 -5.12
C VAL A 268 -2.96 11.25 -3.66
N ASN A 269 -3.89 11.55 -2.76
CA ASN A 269 -3.63 11.86 -1.34
C ASN A 269 -3.90 10.69 -0.35
N TYR A 270 -3.46 9.44 -0.50
CA TYR A 270 -3.66 8.27 0.44
C TYR A 270 -4.79 8.18 1.54
N GLY A 271 -6.02 8.69 1.34
CA GLY A 271 -7.19 8.51 2.21
C GLY A 271 -7.88 7.17 1.97
N CYS A 272 -9.12 6.98 2.44
CA CYS A 272 -9.87 5.75 2.16
C CYS A 272 -10.04 5.54 0.64
N GLN A 273 -9.25 4.64 0.05
CA GLN A 273 -9.09 4.48 -1.40
C GLN A 273 -10.44 4.23 -2.11
N LEU A 274 -11.32 3.46 -1.47
CA LEU A 274 -12.65 3.16 -1.99
C LEU A 274 -13.56 4.39 -2.03
N ARG A 275 -13.48 5.29 -1.02
CA ARG A 275 -14.25 6.54 -1.03
C ARG A 275 -13.91 7.41 -2.23
N ARG A 276 -12.64 7.44 -2.60
CA ARG A 276 -12.15 8.24 -3.73
C ARG A 276 -12.61 7.71 -5.06
N LEU A 277 -12.52 6.39 -5.21
CA LEU A 277 -13.03 5.72 -6.39
C LEU A 277 -14.52 6.02 -6.56
N PHE A 278 -15.30 5.92 -5.48
CA PHE A 278 -16.73 6.25 -5.53
C PHE A 278 -16.98 7.73 -5.79
N TYR A 279 -16.24 8.63 -5.14
CA TYR A 279 -16.35 10.06 -5.37
C TYR A 279 -16.10 10.41 -6.83
N GLU A 280 -15.06 9.83 -7.44
CA GLU A 280 -14.74 9.99 -8.86
C GLU A 280 -15.86 9.47 -9.77
N VAL A 281 -16.35 8.25 -9.53
CA VAL A 281 -17.45 7.66 -10.29
C VAL A 281 -18.71 8.53 -10.21
N ILE A 282 -19.06 9.04 -9.01
CA ILE A 282 -20.22 9.92 -8.81
C ILE A 282 -20.01 11.26 -9.52
N LYS A 283 -18.80 11.84 -9.41
CA LYS A 283 -18.44 13.11 -10.05
C LYS A 283 -18.50 13.05 -11.57
N ASN A 284 -18.24 11.89 -12.17
CA ASN A 284 -18.37 11.65 -13.60
C ASN A 284 -19.80 11.23 -14.00
N ASP A 285 -20.81 11.43 -13.15
CA ASP A 285 -22.23 11.11 -13.38
C ASP A 285 -22.58 9.61 -13.47
N TYR A 286 -21.75 8.74 -12.89
CA TYR A 286 -21.96 7.28 -12.86
C TYR A 286 -22.43 6.75 -11.51
N LEU A 287 -23.14 7.56 -10.71
CA LEU A 287 -23.69 7.11 -9.42
C LEU A 287 -24.50 5.82 -9.55
N TYR A 288 -25.25 5.65 -10.65
CA TYR A 288 -26.10 4.49 -10.89
C TYR A 288 -25.33 3.17 -11.04
N ASP A 289 -24.04 3.20 -11.33
CA ASP A 289 -23.21 1.99 -11.34
C ASP A 289 -22.87 1.50 -9.92
N LEU A 290 -23.03 2.37 -8.92
CA LEU A 290 -22.78 2.08 -7.50
C LEU A 290 -24.04 1.65 -6.74
N VAL A 291 -25.23 1.84 -7.32
CA VAL A 291 -26.52 1.63 -6.67
C VAL A 291 -27.48 0.83 -7.54
N THR A 292 -28.27 -0.06 -6.93
CA THR A 292 -29.36 -0.75 -7.63
C THR A 292 -30.58 0.14 -7.60
N ILE A 293 -30.84 0.88 -8.68
CA ILE A 293 -32.07 1.67 -8.80
C ILE A 293 -33.04 0.99 -9.76
N GLN A 294 -34.27 0.80 -9.29
CA GLN A 294 -35.42 0.55 -10.14
C GLN A 294 -36.22 1.86 -10.28
N TYR A 295 -36.33 2.39 -11.50
CA TYR A 295 -37.15 3.57 -11.79
C TYR A 295 -37.88 3.40 -13.12
N THR A 296 -39.03 4.06 -13.27
CA THR A 296 -39.85 3.98 -14.49
C THR A 296 -39.71 5.21 -15.39
N ASN A 297 -39.36 6.37 -14.83
CA ASN A 297 -39.22 7.63 -15.55
C ASN A 297 -37.90 8.36 -15.23
N LYS A 298 -37.33 9.06 -16.23
CA LYS A 298 -36.11 9.86 -16.11
C LYS A 298 -36.20 10.94 -15.02
N LYS A 299 -37.33 11.62 -14.86
CA LYS A 299 -37.49 12.66 -13.81
C LYS A 299 -37.39 12.09 -12.39
N GLU A 300 -37.87 10.87 -12.19
CA GLU A 300 -37.77 10.18 -10.89
C GLU A 300 -36.33 9.77 -10.62
N LYS A 301 -35.61 9.34 -11.65
CA LYS A 301 -34.17 9.01 -11.58
C LYS A 301 -33.37 10.19 -11.03
N ASP A 302 -33.52 11.37 -11.62
CA ASP A 302 -32.73 12.54 -11.24
C ASP A 302 -33.00 12.93 -9.78
N LYS A 303 -34.27 12.94 -9.36
CA LYS A 303 -34.66 13.21 -7.97
C LYS A 303 -34.08 12.18 -6.99
N LEU A 304 -34.08 10.90 -7.37
CA LEU A 304 -33.53 9.85 -6.53
C LEU A 304 -32.00 9.95 -6.42
N CYS A 305 -31.31 10.23 -7.53
CA CYS A 305 -29.86 10.45 -7.53
C CYS A 305 -29.47 11.59 -6.58
N GLU A 306 -30.20 12.72 -6.62
CA GLU A 306 -29.96 13.84 -5.71
C GLU A 306 -30.22 13.47 -4.24
N ASN A 307 -31.29 12.71 -3.96
CA ASN A 307 -31.55 12.20 -2.61
C ASN A 307 -30.44 11.27 -2.12
N ILE A 308 -29.90 10.40 -2.99
CA ILE A 308 -28.80 9.51 -2.65
C ILE A 308 -27.52 10.31 -2.39
N LYS A 309 -27.17 11.27 -3.27
CA LYS A 309 -26.02 12.18 -3.08
C LYS A 309 -26.09 12.88 -1.73
N GLN A 310 -27.26 13.37 -1.32
CA GLN A 310 -27.46 13.99 -0.01
C GLN A 310 -27.22 13.00 1.15
N GLN A 311 -27.75 11.77 1.06
CA GLN A 311 -27.59 10.77 2.13
C GLN A 311 -26.13 10.34 2.31
N ILE A 312 -25.36 10.25 1.23
CA ILE A 312 -23.93 9.91 1.28
C ILE A 312 -23.03 11.14 1.48
N ARG A 313 -23.62 12.32 1.67
CA ARG A 313 -22.92 13.62 1.83
C ARG A 313 -21.96 13.93 0.67
N PHE A 314 -22.34 13.58 -0.56
CA PHE A 314 -21.57 13.96 -1.73
C PHE A 314 -21.68 15.47 -1.97
N ASN A 315 -20.52 16.12 -2.13
CA ASN A 315 -20.43 17.51 -2.51
C ASN A 315 -19.23 17.70 -3.46
N GLU A 316 -19.49 18.20 -4.66
CA GLU A 316 -18.48 18.45 -5.70
C GLU A 316 -17.39 19.43 -5.28
N LYS A 317 -17.68 20.31 -4.31
CA LYS A 317 -16.76 21.34 -3.83
C LYS A 317 -15.97 20.93 -2.58
N ASN A 318 -16.42 19.91 -1.84
CA ASN A 318 -15.77 19.49 -0.60
C ASN A 318 -14.72 18.41 -0.83
N SER A 319 -13.92 18.15 0.20
CA SER A 319 -12.94 17.06 0.19
C SER A 319 -13.61 15.69 0.08
N GLU A 320 -13.00 14.82 -0.72
CA GLU A 320 -13.36 13.40 -0.91
C GLU A 320 -13.54 12.62 0.41
N ASP A 321 -12.94 13.10 1.51
CA ASP A 321 -12.94 12.45 2.82
C ASP A 321 -14.31 12.45 3.53
N GLU A 322 -15.24 13.32 3.13
CA GLU A 322 -16.57 13.45 3.74
C GLU A 322 -17.58 12.40 3.25
N LEU A 323 -17.28 11.70 2.15
CA LEU A 323 -18.20 10.73 1.54
C LEU A 323 -18.48 9.56 2.50
N ILE A 324 -19.76 9.31 2.77
CA ILE A 324 -20.20 8.19 3.62
C ILE A 324 -20.36 6.93 2.76
N LEU A 325 -19.62 5.88 3.11
CA LEU A 325 -19.82 4.55 2.54
C LEU A 325 -20.87 3.81 3.37
N ASN A 326 -22.03 3.54 2.78
CA ASN A 326 -23.12 2.82 3.40
C ASN A 326 -23.65 1.76 2.43
N ASP A 327 -23.54 0.49 2.78
CA ASP A 327 -23.90 -0.66 1.94
C ASP A 327 -25.41 -0.85 1.74
N LYS A 328 -26.24 -0.23 2.59
CA LYS A 328 -27.69 -0.13 2.37
C LYS A 328 -28.05 0.84 1.26
N ILE A 329 -27.19 1.82 0.98
CA ILE A 329 -27.39 2.82 -0.07
C ILE A 329 -26.60 2.42 -1.32
N LEU A 330 -25.30 2.20 -1.16
CA LEU A 330 -24.34 1.84 -2.20
C LEU A 330 -24.26 0.32 -2.33
N THR A 331 -25.23 -0.26 -3.05
CA THR A 331 -25.40 -1.71 -3.15
C THR A 331 -24.18 -2.43 -3.73
N ILE A 332 -23.35 -1.73 -4.52
CA ILE A 332 -22.08 -2.27 -5.03
C ILE A 332 -21.18 -2.78 -3.89
N LEU A 333 -21.25 -2.19 -2.70
CA LEU A 333 -20.47 -2.64 -1.54
C LEU A 333 -20.79 -4.09 -1.17
N ASN A 334 -22.03 -4.56 -1.37
CA ASN A 334 -22.39 -5.95 -1.13
C ASN A 334 -21.76 -6.88 -2.19
N GLU A 335 -21.76 -6.48 -3.46
CA GLU A 335 -21.05 -7.20 -4.53
C GLU A 335 -19.56 -7.31 -4.22
N LEU A 336 -18.93 -6.22 -3.76
CA LEU A 336 -17.52 -6.21 -3.36
C LEU A 336 -17.22 -7.15 -2.21
N LYS A 337 -18.08 -7.18 -1.18
CA LYS A 337 -17.93 -8.10 -0.04
C LYS A 337 -18.00 -9.56 -0.51
N LEU A 338 -18.94 -9.88 -1.39
CA LEU A 338 -19.06 -11.22 -1.96
C LEU A 338 -17.82 -11.61 -2.76
N LEU A 339 -17.36 -10.74 -3.67
CA LEU A 339 -16.16 -10.99 -4.49
C LEU A 339 -14.88 -11.06 -3.66
N TYR A 340 -14.77 -10.26 -2.59
CA TYR A 340 -13.63 -10.33 -1.70
C TYR A 340 -13.56 -11.68 -0.99
N HIS A 341 -14.70 -12.27 -0.62
CA HIS A 341 -14.78 -13.57 0.03
C HIS A 341 -14.89 -14.75 -0.95
N ASP A 342 -14.80 -14.51 -2.25
CA ASP A 342 -14.81 -15.56 -3.26
C ASP A 342 -13.69 -16.58 -3.02
N ASP A 343 -13.98 -17.86 -3.24
CA ASP A 343 -13.03 -18.95 -2.99
C ASP A 343 -11.77 -18.82 -3.85
N ILE A 344 -11.87 -18.24 -5.04
CA ILE A 344 -10.72 -17.98 -5.92
C ILE A 344 -9.84 -16.90 -5.31
N HIS A 345 -10.44 -15.81 -4.83
CA HIS A 345 -9.71 -14.74 -4.17
C HIS A 345 -9.02 -15.23 -2.89
N LYS A 346 -9.73 -16.05 -2.10
CA LYS A 346 -9.19 -16.74 -0.92
C LYS A 346 -8.05 -17.69 -1.27
N GLN A 347 -8.20 -18.50 -2.33
CA GLN A 347 -7.17 -19.42 -2.81
C GLN A 347 -5.88 -18.67 -3.17
N MET A 348 -5.99 -17.48 -3.76
CA MET A 348 -4.82 -16.64 -4.04
C MET A 348 -4.19 -15.99 -2.79
N GLY A 349 -4.76 -16.16 -1.60
CA GLY A 349 -4.31 -15.47 -0.39
C GLY A 349 -4.83 -14.04 -0.27
N TYR A 350 -6.03 -13.78 -0.80
CA TYR A 350 -6.70 -12.48 -0.83
C TYR A 350 -5.86 -11.37 -1.46
N PRO A 351 -5.18 -11.54 -2.60
CA PRO A 351 -4.17 -10.58 -3.07
C PRO A 351 -4.70 -9.16 -3.30
N LEU A 352 -5.97 -8.99 -3.64
CA LEU A 352 -6.60 -7.71 -3.93
C LEU A 352 -7.27 -7.06 -2.71
N GLN A 353 -7.22 -5.74 -2.66
CA GLN A 353 -8.00 -4.89 -1.75
C GLN A 353 -9.38 -4.58 -2.34
N LEU A 354 -10.33 -4.12 -1.52
CA LEU A 354 -11.68 -3.82 -2.01
C LEU A 354 -11.75 -2.77 -3.13
N HIS A 355 -10.90 -1.74 -3.10
CA HIS A 355 -10.87 -0.73 -4.15
C HIS A 355 -10.33 -1.28 -5.47
N GLN A 356 -9.42 -2.25 -5.43
CA GLN A 356 -8.90 -2.95 -6.61
C GLN A 356 -9.97 -3.88 -7.21
N ILE A 357 -10.66 -4.66 -6.36
CA ILE A 357 -11.82 -5.47 -6.78
C ILE A 357 -12.90 -4.57 -7.37
N CYS A 358 -13.14 -3.41 -6.76
CA CYS A 358 -14.11 -2.46 -7.27
C CYS A 358 -13.72 -1.85 -8.62
N ALA A 359 -12.44 -1.53 -8.83
CA ALA A 359 -11.97 -1.04 -10.11
C ALA A 359 -12.20 -2.08 -11.22
N ILE A 360 -11.90 -3.36 -10.95
CA ILE A 360 -12.21 -4.47 -11.87
C ILE A 360 -13.71 -4.57 -12.13
N LEU A 361 -14.53 -4.52 -11.08
CA LEU A 361 -15.99 -4.63 -11.20
C LEU A 361 -16.59 -3.49 -12.04
N LEU A 362 -16.14 -2.25 -11.80
CA LEU A 362 -16.53 -1.07 -12.57
C LEU A 362 -16.12 -1.22 -14.04
N TYR A 363 -14.90 -1.70 -14.29
CA TYR A 363 -14.38 -1.88 -15.66
C TYR A 363 -15.09 -3.01 -16.42
N CYS A 364 -15.40 -4.14 -15.77
CA CYS A 364 -15.91 -5.33 -16.46
C CYS A 364 -17.43 -5.34 -16.59
N SER A 365 -18.15 -4.78 -15.61
CA SER A 365 -19.58 -5.07 -15.44
C SER A 365 -20.47 -3.83 -15.38
N LYS A 366 -19.91 -2.62 -15.36
CA LYS A 366 -20.67 -1.38 -15.16
C LYS A 366 -20.55 -0.45 -16.37
N ALA A 367 -21.51 0.46 -16.54
CA ALA A 367 -21.63 1.25 -17.77
C ALA A 367 -20.55 2.34 -17.89
N CYS A 368 -19.97 2.79 -16.77
CA CYS A 368 -18.88 3.75 -16.74
C CYS A 368 -17.65 3.31 -17.55
N ASN A 369 -17.47 2.00 -17.77
CA ASN A 369 -16.35 1.47 -18.52
C ASN A 369 -16.25 2.01 -19.96
N VAL A 370 -17.40 2.31 -20.60
CA VAL A 370 -17.46 2.81 -21.98
C VAL A 370 -16.84 4.20 -22.03
N GLN A 371 -17.29 5.08 -21.14
CA GLN A 371 -16.79 6.45 -21.06
C GLN A 371 -15.36 6.49 -20.53
N PHE A 372 -15.05 5.69 -19.51
CA PHE A 372 -13.67 5.51 -19.03
C PHE A 372 -12.75 5.15 -20.20
N SER A 373 -13.04 4.08 -20.94
CA SER A 373 -12.22 3.61 -22.07
C SER A 373 -12.10 4.68 -23.16
N TYR A 374 -13.21 5.37 -23.47
CA TYR A 374 -13.20 6.49 -24.42
C TYR A 374 -12.28 7.62 -23.96
N ASP A 375 -12.34 8.00 -22.69
CA ASP A 375 -11.49 9.03 -22.11
C ASP A 375 -10.02 8.62 -22.05
N GLN A 376 -9.71 7.35 -21.76
CA GLN A 376 -8.34 6.79 -21.83
C GLN A 376 -7.77 6.94 -23.25
N ILE A 377 -8.54 6.55 -24.28
CA ILE A 377 -8.15 6.68 -25.70
C ILE A 377 -7.91 8.14 -26.08
N LYS A 378 -8.67 9.07 -25.48
CA LYS A 378 -8.52 10.52 -25.70
C LYS A 378 -7.49 11.16 -24.77
N PHE A 379 -6.70 10.38 -24.02
CA PHE A 379 -5.70 10.88 -23.08
C PHE A 379 -6.27 11.78 -21.98
N ARG A 380 -7.53 11.55 -21.59
CA ARG A 380 -8.25 12.28 -20.53
C ARG A 380 -8.21 11.54 -19.19
N HIS A 381 -7.08 10.91 -18.89
CA HIS A 381 -6.86 10.15 -17.65
C HIS A 381 -7.13 10.97 -16.37
N HIS A 382 -6.95 12.29 -16.42
CA HIS A 382 -7.22 13.21 -15.31
C HIS A 382 -8.70 13.24 -14.86
N LEU A 383 -9.62 12.71 -15.67
CA LEU A 383 -11.03 12.50 -15.29
C LEU A 383 -11.23 11.24 -14.45
N TRP A 384 -10.32 10.27 -14.55
CA TRP A 384 -10.38 8.95 -13.93
C TRP A 384 -9.09 8.56 -13.17
N PRO A 385 -8.43 9.47 -12.42
CA PRO A 385 -7.12 9.19 -11.82
C PRO A 385 -7.13 8.00 -10.85
N TYR A 386 -8.24 7.73 -10.17
CA TYR A 386 -8.35 6.65 -9.21
C TYR A 386 -8.75 5.33 -9.87
N LEU A 387 -9.75 5.33 -10.76
CA LEU A 387 -10.14 4.11 -11.48
C LEU A 387 -8.99 3.58 -12.34
N ASP A 388 -8.29 4.45 -13.08
CA ASP A 388 -7.14 4.07 -13.90
C ASP A 388 -6.02 3.44 -13.05
N ARG A 389 -5.62 4.16 -11.98
CA ARG A 389 -4.57 3.68 -11.06
C ARG A 389 -4.93 2.36 -10.39
N TYR A 390 -6.13 2.24 -9.82
CA TYR A 390 -6.52 1.04 -9.08
C TYR A 390 -6.77 -0.15 -9.99
N LEU A 391 -7.23 0.07 -11.22
CA LEU A 391 -7.35 -0.98 -12.23
C LEU A 391 -5.96 -1.50 -12.64
N TRP A 392 -5.01 -0.59 -12.91
CA TRP A 392 -3.63 -0.97 -13.19
C TRP A 392 -2.98 -1.74 -12.02
N GLU A 393 -3.13 -1.26 -10.78
CA GLU A 393 -2.64 -1.97 -9.60
C GLU A 393 -3.25 -3.37 -9.48
N ALA A 394 -4.57 -3.51 -9.72
CA ALA A 394 -5.26 -4.78 -9.66
C ALA A 394 -4.77 -5.76 -10.73
N ILE A 395 -4.61 -5.30 -11.98
CA ILE A 395 -4.09 -6.11 -13.10
C ILE A 395 -2.65 -6.56 -12.81
N MET A 396 -1.79 -5.67 -12.33
CA MET A 396 -0.41 -6.02 -11.97
C MET A 396 -0.34 -7.08 -10.87
N ILE A 397 -1.23 -7.00 -9.88
CA ILE A 397 -1.33 -8.02 -8.82
C ILE A 397 -1.81 -9.34 -9.42
N LEU A 398 -2.93 -9.35 -10.16
CA LEU A 398 -3.47 -10.58 -10.75
C LEU A 398 -2.49 -11.25 -11.72
N HIS A 399 -1.78 -10.47 -12.53
CA HIS A 399 -0.75 -10.97 -13.44
C HIS A 399 0.34 -11.78 -12.71
N ALA A 400 0.69 -11.40 -11.47
CA ALA A 400 1.66 -12.14 -10.66
C ALA A 400 1.10 -13.48 -10.13
N HIS A 401 -0.22 -13.66 -10.11
CA HIS A 401 -0.92 -14.86 -9.67
C HIS A 401 -1.34 -15.78 -10.82
N GLU A 402 -1.21 -15.34 -12.07
CA GLU A 402 -1.56 -16.13 -13.25
C GLU A 402 -0.37 -16.97 -13.74
N ARG A 403 -0.63 -18.24 -14.06
CA ARG A 403 0.36 -19.14 -14.69
C ARG A 403 0.35 -18.98 -16.20
N ILE A 404 0.82 -17.83 -16.65
CA ILE A 404 0.79 -17.45 -18.08
C ILE A 404 1.79 -18.30 -18.86
N GLU A 405 2.88 -18.74 -18.23
CA GLU A 405 3.85 -19.67 -18.81
C GLU A 405 3.26 -21.04 -19.15
N GLU A 406 2.11 -21.39 -18.57
CA GLU A 406 1.38 -22.64 -18.84
C GLU A 406 0.30 -22.44 -19.90
N SER A 407 0.10 -21.22 -20.40
CA SER A 407 -1.00 -20.86 -21.29
C SER A 407 -0.53 -20.54 -22.71
N GLU A 408 -1.00 -21.29 -23.69
CA GLU A 408 -1.00 -20.85 -25.09
C GLU A 408 -2.30 -20.07 -25.36
N MET A 409 -2.43 -18.89 -24.76
CA MET A 409 -3.63 -18.06 -24.94
C MET A 409 -3.43 -17.04 -26.05
N GLU A 410 -4.16 -17.20 -27.14
CA GLU A 410 -4.31 -16.20 -28.18
C GLU A 410 -5.50 -15.28 -27.88
N LEU A 411 -5.23 -13.99 -27.69
CA LEU A 411 -6.25 -12.98 -27.43
C LEU A 411 -6.72 -12.34 -28.75
N TYR A 412 -7.95 -12.66 -29.15
CA TYR A 412 -8.61 -12.01 -30.28
C TYR A 412 -9.51 -10.89 -29.79
N CYS A 413 -9.09 -9.63 -29.99
CA CYS A 413 -9.98 -8.48 -29.81
C CYS A 413 -10.72 -8.18 -31.11
N GLY A 414 -11.99 -8.62 -31.19
CA GLY A 414 -12.87 -8.27 -32.30
C GLY A 414 -13.20 -6.78 -32.27
N LEU A 415 -12.52 -5.97 -33.09
CA LEU A 415 -12.92 -4.59 -33.35
C LEU A 415 -14.16 -4.61 -34.24
N LYS A 416 -15.33 -4.38 -33.64
CA LYS A 416 -16.58 -4.29 -34.40
C LYS A 416 -16.50 -3.10 -35.36
N GLY A 417 -16.26 -3.36 -36.64
CA GLY A 417 -16.24 -2.35 -37.70
C GLY A 417 -14.87 -2.00 -38.28
N SER A 418 -13.81 -2.72 -37.93
CA SER A 418 -12.53 -2.67 -38.64
C SER A 418 -12.41 -3.93 -39.49
N GLU A 419 -12.54 -3.82 -40.82
CA GLU A 419 -11.93 -4.82 -41.70
C GLU A 419 -10.43 -4.75 -41.42
N ILE A 420 -9.88 -5.79 -40.80
CA ILE A 420 -8.44 -5.96 -40.72
C ILE A 420 -8.02 -6.23 -42.16
N GLY A 421 -7.66 -5.18 -42.88
CA GLY A 421 -7.04 -5.31 -44.19
C GLY A 421 -5.80 -6.16 -44.02
N GLU A 422 -5.75 -7.29 -44.73
CA GLU A 422 -4.57 -8.11 -44.89
C GLU A 422 -3.42 -7.19 -45.33
N TYR A 423 -2.35 -7.13 -44.52
CA TYR A 423 -1.08 -6.49 -44.87
C TYR A 423 -0.10 -7.54 -45.36
#